data_AF-A0A4R8ER45-F1
#
_entry.id   AF-A0A4R8ER45-F1
#
_cell.length_a   1.000
_cell.length_b   1.000
_cell.length_c   1.000
_cell.angle_alpha   90.00
_cell.angle_beta   90.00
_cell.angle_gamma   90.00
#
_symmetry.space_group_name_H-M   'P 1'
#
loop_
_entity.id
_entity.type
_entity.pdbx_description
1 polymer ?
#
loop_
_entity_poly.entity_id
_entity_poly.type
_entity_poly.pdbx_seq_one_letter_code
_entity_poly.pdbx_strand_id
1 'polypeptide(L)'
;MNTALQIIHASKYKEFPDTLLTLELCRSFARLEGRKVGESLRKCAKALSGKVNNRNLQGTLRTMSISLFPESEITRIRGCLGKMEAALTREVRDVILTEDNLKELAESAA
;
A
#
# COMPACT_ATOMS: atom_id res chain seq x y z
N MET A 1 -11.23 -13.46 4.42
CA MET A 1 -10.87 -12.13 3.86
C MET A 1 -11.30 -11.07 4.86
N ASN A 2 -10.45 -10.07 5.13
CA ASN A 2 -10.73 -9.05 6.12
C ASN A 2 -11.59 -7.93 5.50
N THR A 3 -12.78 -7.70 6.04
CA THR A 3 -13.75 -6.67 5.63
C THR A 3 -13.12 -5.28 5.53
N ALA A 4 -12.18 -4.96 6.44
CA ALA A 4 -11.46 -3.69 6.44
C ALA A 4 -10.54 -3.52 5.21
N LEU A 5 -9.86 -4.58 4.77
CA LEU A 5 -9.00 -4.51 3.57
C LEU A 5 -9.82 -4.31 2.30
N GLN A 6 -11.01 -4.92 2.21
CA GLN A 6 -11.91 -4.72 1.07
C GLN A 6 -12.38 -3.26 0.98
N ILE A 7 -12.69 -2.62 2.12
CA ILE A 7 -13.02 -1.20 2.18
C ILE A 7 -11.83 -0.34 1.73
N ILE A 8 -10.61 -0.65 2.21
CA ILE A 8 -9.41 0.10 1.80
C ILE A 8 -9.21 0.00 0.28
N HIS A 9 -9.35 -1.19 -0.30
CA HIS A 9 -9.26 -1.41 -1.75
C HIS A 9 -10.37 -0.70 -2.54
N ALA A 10 -11.58 -0.59 -1.99
CA ALA A 10 -12.69 0.15 -2.62
C ALA A 10 -12.60 1.67 -2.43
N SER A 11 -11.73 2.15 -1.55
CA SER A 11 -11.59 3.56 -1.21
C SER A 11 -10.48 4.28 -1.99
N LYS A 12 -10.37 5.60 -1.77
CA LYS A 12 -9.23 6.44 -2.21
C LYS A 12 -7.85 5.98 -1.70
N TYR A 13 -7.80 5.02 -0.78
CA TYR A 13 -6.56 4.46 -0.22
C TYR A 13 -6.11 3.16 -0.87
N LYS A 14 -6.75 2.71 -1.97
CA LYS A 14 -6.36 1.51 -2.72
C LYS A 14 -4.88 1.48 -3.13
N GLU A 15 -4.27 2.64 -3.31
CA GLU A 15 -2.87 2.77 -3.69
C GLU A 15 -1.90 2.20 -2.63
N PHE A 16 -2.30 2.18 -1.35
CA PHE A 16 -1.46 1.68 -0.26
C PHE A 16 -1.22 0.16 -0.33
N PRO A 17 -2.24 -0.71 -0.34
CA PRO A 17 -2.04 -2.15 -0.46
C PRO A 17 -1.42 -2.53 -1.81
N ASP A 18 -1.80 -1.89 -2.92
CA ASP A 18 -1.22 -2.18 -4.24
C ASP A 18 0.28 -1.85 -4.31
N THR A 19 0.68 -0.70 -3.73
CA THR A 19 2.08 -0.30 -3.64
C THR A 19 2.86 -1.26 -2.75
N LEU A 20 2.29 -1.65 -1.60
CA LEU A 20 2.93 -2.59 -0.68
C LEU A 20 3.18 -3.95 -1.36
N LEU A 21 2.16 -4.49 -2.03
CA LEU A 21 2.28 -5.74 -2.78
C LEU A 21 3.37 -5.66 -3.86
N THR A 22 3.39 -4.57 -4.62
CA THR A 22 4.38 -4.37 -5.69
C THR A 22 5.81 -4.32 -5.13
N LEU A 23 6.02 -3.66 -3.99
CA LEU A 23 7.32 -3.60 -3.33
C LEU A 23 7.75 -4.96 -2.79
N GLU A 24 6.84 -5.73 -2.20
CA GLU A 24 7.12 -7.08 -1.71
C GLU A 24 7.44 -8.05 -2.85
N LEU A 25 6.71 -8.00 -3.96
CA LEU A 25 7.03 -8.76 -5.16
C LEU A 25 8.41 -8.38 -5.70
N CYS A 26 8.72 -7.09 -5.80
CA CYS A 26 10.04 -6.62 -6.24
C CYS A 26 11.16 -7.16 -5.35
N ARG A 27 10.95 -7.18 -4.03
CA ARG A 27 11.90 -7.76 -3.06
C ARG A 27 12.09 -9.26 -3.30
N SER A 28 11.01 -10.01 -3.49
CA SER A 28 11.05 -11.46 -3.71
C SER A 28 11.73 -11.81 -5.04
N PHE A 29 11.39 -11.12 -6.14
CA PHE A 29 12.06 -11.31 -7.43
C PHE A 29 13.54 -10.95 -7.37
N ALA A 30 13.91 -9.84 -6.71
CA ALA A 30 15.32 -9.49 -6.56
C ALA A 30 16.12 -10.56 -5.81
N ARG A 31 15.51 -11.22 -4.81
CA ARG A 31 16.13 -12.35 -4.09
C ARG A 31 16.27 -13.58 -4.97
N LEU A 32 15.22 -13.95 -5.70
CA LEU A 32 15.24 -15.11 -6.60
C LEU A 32 16.25 -14.96 -7.73
N GLU A 33 16.38 -13.76 -8.28
CA GLU A 33 17.30 -13.46 -9.39
C GLU A 33 18.72 -13.12 -8.93
N GLY A 34 19.00 -13.12 -7.62
CA GLY A 34 20.32 -12.76 -7.08
C GLY A 34 20.70 -11.27 -7.26
N ARG A 35 19.73 -10.40 -7.57
CA ARG A 35 19.95 -8.95 -7.68
C ARG A 35 20.09 -8.31 -6.30
N LYS A 36 20.76 -7.16 -6.25
CA LYS A 36 20.79 -6.31 -5.05
C LYS A 36 19.37 -5.83 -4.74
N VAL A 37 18.79 -6.37 -3.66
CA VAL A 37 17.43 -6.04 -3.20
C VAL A 37 17.28 -4.54 -2.96
N GLY A 38 18.24 -3.91 -2.28
CA GLY A 38 18.19 -2.48 -1.99
C GLY A 38 18.15 -1.62 -3.26
N GLU A 39 18.98 -1.93 -4.25
CA GLU A 39 18.99 -1.19 -5.53
C GLU A 39 17.69 -1.41 -6.32
N SER A 40 17.19 -2.64 -6.34
CA SER A 40 15.95 -3.00 -7.03
C SER A 40 14.74 -2.28 -6.41
N LEU A 41 14.68 -2.25 -5.08
CA LEU A 41 13.66 -1.54 -4.32
C LEU A 41 13.71 -0.02 -4.54
N ARG A 42 14.90 0.60 -4.58
CA ARG A 42 15.03 2.02 -4.89
C ARG A 42 14.50 2.37 -6.28
N LYS A 43 14.85 1.55 -7.30
CA LYS A 43 14.35 1.73 -8.67
C LYS A 43 12.83 1.55 -8.74
N CYS A 44 12.31 0.52 -8.07
CA CYS A 44 10.87 0.27 -7.98
C CYS A 44 10.13 1.43 -7.31
N ALA A 45 10.63 1.91 -6.16
CA ALA A 45 10.05 3.03 -5.43
C ALA A 45 10.06 4.32 -6.26
N LYS A 46 11.12 4.59 -7.02
CA LYS A 46 11.19 5.72 -7.96
C LYS A 46 10.09 5.62 -9.02
N ALA A 47 9.91 4.46 -9.64
CA ALA A 47 8.87 4.23 -10.65
C ALA A 47 7.45 4.38 -10.07
N LEU A 48 7.21 3.82 -8.88
CA LEU A 48 5.92 3.92 -8.19
C LEU A 48 5.59 5.36 -7.76
N SER A 49 6.59 6.14 -7.33
CA SER A 49 6.38 7.53 -6.90
C SER A 49 5.83 8.44 -7.99
N GLY A 50 6.03 8.09 -9.27
CA GLY A 50 5.46 8.80 -10.42
C GLY A 50 4.04 8.36 -10.80
N LYS A 51 3.54 7.27 -10.22
CA LYS A 51 2.21 6.69 -10.54
C LYS A 51 1.18 6.89 -9.44
N VAL A 52 1.65 7.06 -8.20
CA VAL A 52 0.80 7.20 -7.01
C VAL A 52 0.33 8.65 -6.86
N ASN A 53 -0.96 8.86 -6.60
CA ASN A 53 -1.55 10.18 -6.41
C ASN A 53 -1.53 10.64 -4.96
N ASN A 54 -1.55 9.71 -4.00
CA ASN A 54 -1.50 10.03 -2.59
C ASN A 54 -0.14 10.67 -2.20
N ARG A 55 -0.16 11.93 -1.78
CA ARG A 55 1.04 12.71 -1.42
C ARG A 55 1.89 12.07 -0.32
N ASN A 56 1.25 11.46 0.69
CA ASN A 56 1.97 10.83 1.80
C ASN A 56 2.69 9.56 1.35
N LEU A 57 2.02 8.76 0.51
CA LEU A 57 2.59 7.55 -0.08
C LEU A 57 3.70 7.90 -1.06
N GLN A 58 3.49 8.92 -1.90
CA GLN A 58 4.52 9.45 -2.79
C GLN A 58 5.75 9.93 -2.02
N GLY A 59 5.58 10.67 -0.92
CA GLY A 59 6.68 11.11 -0.06
C GLY A 59 7.46 9.93 0.52
N THR A 60 6.77 8.90 0.99
CA THR A 60 7.39 7.66 1.50
C THR A 60 8.20 6.95 0.41
N LEU A 61 7.65 6.83 -0.80
CA LEU A 61 8.33 6.23 -1.95
C LEU A 61 9.56 7.04 -2.41
N ARG A 62 9.48 8.36 -2.37
CA ARG A 62 10.64 9.23 -2.66
C ARG A 62 11.75 9.01 -1.65
N THR A 63 11.44 8.99 -0.35
CA THR A 63 12.41 8.66 0.71
C THR A 63 13.02 7.27 0.49
N MET A 64 12.19 6.27 0.19
CA MET A 64 12.64 4.91 -0.11
C MET A 64 13.61 4.86 -1.30
N SER A 65 13.38 5.69 -2.33
CA SER A 65 14.21 5.70 -3.54
C SER A 65 15.66 6.15 -3.31
N ILE A 66 15.92 6.88 -2.22
CA ILE A 66 17.27 7.39 -1.87
C ILE A 66 17.83 6.77 -0.58
N SER A 67 17.04 5.98 0.16
CA SER A 67 17.43 5.43 1.46
C SER A 67 18.55 4.38 1.35
N LEU A 68 19.48 4.40 2.31
CA LEU A 68 20.46 3.31 2.48
C LEU A 68 19.78 1.98 2.83
N PHE A 69 18.62 2.03 3.50
CA PHE A 69 17.86 0.88 3.97
C PHE A 69 16.41 0.92 3.45
N PRO A 70 16.17 0.72 2.15
CA PRO A 70 14.83 0.86 1.57
C PRO A 70 13.80 -0.14 2.12
N GLU A 71 14.25 -1.25 2.72
CA GLU A 71 13.36 -2.22 3.38
C GLU A 71 12.64 -1.63 4.62
N SER A 72 13.19 -0.60 5.27
CA SER A 72 12.52 0.05 6.41
C SER A 72 11.20 0.68 6.00
N GLU A 73 11.14 1.21 4.78
CA GLU A 73 9.95 1.89 4.26
C GLU A 73 8.82 0.90 3.93
N ILE A 74 9.14 -0.36 3.60
CA ILE A 74 8.12 -1.42 3.47
C ILE A 74 7.44 -1.65 4.82
N THR A 75 8.21 -1.75 5.90
CA THR A 75 7.68 -1.89 7.26
C THR A 75 6.84 -0.67 7.67
N ARG A 76 7.26 0.53 7.26
CA ARG A 76 6.52 1.78 7.51
C ARG A 76 5.16 1.79 6.80
N ILE A 77 5.13 1.44 5.51
CA ILE A 77 3.89 1.35 4.72
C ILE A 77 2.97 0.29 5.32
N ARG A 78 3.50 -0.89 5.65
CA ARG A 78 2.74 -1.97 6.29
C ARG A 78 2.16 -1.54 7.64
N GLY A 79 2.95 -0.85 8.47
CA GLY A 79 2.49 -0.31 9.75
C GLY A 79 1.40 0.75 9.59
N CYS A 80 1.46 1.58 8.55
CA CYS A 80 0.38 2.51 8.22
C CYS A 80 -0.90 1.77 7.85
N LEU A 81 -0.80 0.76 6.98
CA LEU A 81 -1.94 -0.05 6.57
C LEU A 81 -2.58 -0.75 7.78
N GLY A 82 -1.78 -1.36 8.66
CA GLY A 82 -2.30 -1.98 9.88
C GLY A 82 -3.02 -1.02 10.83
N LYS A 83 -2.57 0.25 10.91
CA LYS A 83 -3.29 1.29 11.68
C LYS A 83 -4.60 1.68 11.01
N MET A 84 -4.64 1.76 9.68
CA MET A 84 -5.87 2.04 8.92
C MET A 84 -6.87 0.90 9.07
N GLU A 85 -6.41 -0.35 8.96
CA GLU A 85 -7.23 -1.53 9.21
C GLU A 85 -7.78 -1.54 10.64
N ALA A 86 -6.96 -1.25 11.65
CA ALA A 86 -7.41 -1.21 13.03
C ALA A 86 -8.43 -0.09 13.30
N ALA A 87 -8.25 1.09 12.69
CA ALA A 87 -9.20 2.19 12.78
C ALA A 87 -10.53 1.82 12.12
N LEU A 88 -10.50 1.31 10.89
CA LEU A 88 -11.68 0.86 10.17
C LEU A 88 -12.39 -0.28 10.88
N THR A 89 -11.66 -1.25 11.43
CA THR A 89 -12.26 -2.36 12.18
C THR A 89 -12.98 -1.87 13.43
N ARG A 90 -12.53 -0.77 14.05
CA ARG A 90 -13.23 -0.15 15.20
C ARG A 90 -14.49 0.58 14.76
N GLU A 91 -14.46 1.26 13.61
CA GLU A 91 -15.61 2.01 13.07
C GLU A 91 -16.68 1.09 12.47
N VAL A 92 -16.26 0.00 11.83
CA VAL A 92 -17.08 -0.93 11.03
C VAL A 92 -17.49 -2.16 11.86
N ARG A 93 -17.27 -2.15 13.18
CA ARG A 93 -17.41 -3.33 14.06
C ARG A 93 -18.77 -4.04 13.98
N ASP A 94 -19.82 -3.34 13.54
CA ASP A 94 -21.18 -3.84 13.38
C ASP A 94 -21.72 -3.75 11.92
N VAL A 95 -20.87 -3.47 10.94
CA VAL A 95 -21.29 -3.30 9.54
C VAL A 95 -20.96 -4.54 8.72
N ILE A 96 -22.00 -5.22 8.24
CA ILE A 96 -21.90 -6.24 7.19
C ILE A 96 -21.81 -5.50 5.86
N LEU A 97 -20.66 -5.55 5.19
CA LEU A 97 -20.53 -5.00 3.84
C LEU A 97 -21.33 -5.86 2.86
N THR A 98 -22.40 -5.28 2.31
CA THR A 98 -23.09 -5.79 1.12
C THR A 98 -22.39 -5.26 -0.14
N GLU A 99 -22.58 -5.95 -1.28
CA GLU A 99 -22.00 -5.52 -2.57
C GLU A 99 -22.45 -4.10 -2.98
N ASP A 100 -23.63 -3.66 -2.54
CA ASP A 100 -24.16 -2.33 -2.80
C ASP A 100 -23.38 -1.24 -2.04
N ASN A 101 -23.00 -1.49 -0.78
CA ASN A 101 -22.21 -0.55 0.02
C ASN A 101 -20.79 -0.35 -0.54
N LEU A 102 -20.23 -1.38 -1.20
CA LEU A 102 -18.92 -1.28 -1.86
C LEU A 102 -18.98 -0.42 -3.14
N LYS A 103 -20.09 -0.45 -3.87
CA LYS A 103 -20.30 0.40 -5.06
C LYS A 103 -20.44 1.87 -4.68
N GLU A 104 -21.25 2.19 -3.66
CA GLU A 104 -21.39 3.57 -3.19
C GLU A 104 -20.07 4.18 -2.71
N LEU A 105 -19.23 3.40 -2.01
CA LEU A 105 -17.90 3.84 -1.59
C LEU A 105 -16.95 4.07 -2.76
N ALA A 106 -17.00 3.23 -3.78
CA ALA A 106 -16.19 3.40 -4.99
C ALA A 106 -16.62 4.63 -5.81
N GLU A 107 -17.92 4.91 -5.88
CA GLU A 107 -18.46 6.08 -6.58
C GLU A 107 -18.18 7.40 -5.86
N SER A 108 -18.18 7.40 -4.52
CA SER A 108 -17.82 8.59 -3.72
C SER A 108 -16.33 8.97 -3.77
N ALA A 109 -15.49 8.08 -4.28
CA ALA A 109 -14.03 8.24 -4.37
C ALA A 109 -13.51 8.61 -5.77
N ALA A 110 -14.41 8.74 -6.76
CA ALA A 110 -14.14 9.24 -8.12
C ALA A 110 -14.27 10.77 -8.20
#